data_AF-A0AA92D8L7-F1
#
_entry.id   AF-A0AA92D8L7-F1
#
_cell.length_a   1.000
_cell.length_b   1.000
_cell.length_c   1.000
_cell.angle_alpha   90.00
_cell.angle_beta   90.00
_cell.angle_gamma   90.00
#
_symmetry.space_group_name_H-M   'P 1'
#
loop_
_entity.id
_entity.type
_entity.pdbx_description
1 polymer ?
#
loop_
_entity_poly.entity_id
_entity_poly.type
_entity_poly.pdbx_seq_one_letter_code
_entity_poly.pdbx_strand_id
1 'polypeptide(L)'
;MMPVLSGCSSPERRTQSFGDGIGSEQGNYAAQIDGETRDEAGMRCVIVNWDRPLTRDLVVRLRSASCESKQHPFWMESREISRSVIPRGNSVLKDVPDPLGQ
;
A
#
# COMPACT_ATOMS: atom_id res chain seq x y z
N MET A 1 7.72 -51.94 -11.20
CA MET A 1 7.46 -50.81 -12.13
C MET A 1 5.96 -50.54 -12.19
N MET A 2 5.50 -49.39 -11.68
CA MET A 2 4.27 -48.69 -12.13
C MET A 2 4.47 -47.18 -11.93
N PRO A 3 4.03 -46.32 -12.87
CA PRO A 3 4.36 -44.90 -12.89
C PRO A 3 3.45 -44.04 -12.00
N VAL A 4 4.05 -42.92 -11.57
CA VAL A 4 3.48 -41.79 -10.83
C VAL A 4 2.55 -40.97 -11.72
N LEU A 5 1.41 -40.54 -11.20
CA LEU A 5 0.83 -39.21 -11.49
C LEU A 5 0.11 -38.69 -10.24
N SER A 6 0.89 -38.18 -9.27
CA SER A 6 0.36 -37.22 -8.28
C SER A 6 0.15 -35.90 -9.00
N GLY A 7 -1.05 -35.69 -9.54
CA GLY A 7 -1.50 -34.38 -9.94
C GLY A 7 -1.65 -33.52 -8.69
N CYS A 8 -0.63 -32.72 -8.36
CA CYS A 8 -0.86 -31.49 -7.62
C CYS A 8 -1.75 -30.64 -8.53
N SER A 9 -3.06 -30.67 -8.26
CA SER A 9 -3.98 -29.65 -8.75
C SER A 9 -3.34 -28.32 -8.37
N SER A 10 -2.83 -27.60 -9.37
CA SER A 10 -2.40 -26.23 -9.16
C SER A 10 -3.57 -25.53 -8.49
N PRO A 11 -3.38 -24.78 -7.39
CA PRO A 11 -4.46 -23.92 -6.95
C PRO A 11 -4.75 -23.03 -8.16
N GLU A 12 -5.91 -23.23 -8.78
CA GLU A 12 -6.49 -22.25 -9.68
C GLU A 12 -6.27 -20.93 -8.97
N ARG A 13 -5.59 -19.99 -9.64
CA ARG A 13 -5.54 -18.61 -9.19
C ARG A 13 -7.01 -18.22 -9.10
N ARG A 14 -7.58 -18.39 -7.90
CA ARG A 14 -8.88 -17.84 -7.57
C ARG A 14 -8.69 -16.38 -7.89
N THR A 15 -9.31 -15.94 -8.98
CA THR A 15 -9.57 -14.54 -9.22
C THR A 15 -10.31 -14.08 -7.98
N GLN A 16 -9.54 -13.59 -7.00
CA GLN A 16 -10.11 -12.95 -5.83
C GLN A 16 -10.87 -11.79 -6.42
N SER A 17 -12.18 -11.80 -6.25
CA SER A 17 -13.01 -10.67 -6.61
C SER A 17 -12.49 -9.47 -5.82
N PHE A 18 -11.72 -8.60 -6.46
CA PHE A 18 -11.23 -7.36 -5.88
C PHE A 18 -12.37 -6.33 -6.01
N GLY A 19 -13.34 -6.43 -5.11
CA GLY A 19 -14.50 -5.54 -5.06
C GLY A 19 -14.12 -4.08 -4.80
N ASP A 20 -14.93 -3.16 -5.32
CA ASP A 20 -15.24 -1.82 -4.81
C ASP A 20 -14.12 -1.01 -4.11
N GLY A 21 -12.86 -1.11 -4.56
CA GLY A 21 -11.72 -0.36 -4.04
C GLY A 21 -10.65 -1.15 -3.26
N ILE A 22 -10.55 -2.47 -3.44
CA ILE A 22 -9.64 -3.35 -2.69
C ILE A 22 -8.32 -3.63 -3.43
N GLY A 23 -7.20 -3.20 -2.82
CA GLY A 23 -5.86 -3.80 -2.99
C GLY A 23 -5.21 -3.73 -4.39
N SER A 24 -3.95 -4.14 -4.48
CA SER A 24 -3.24 -4.35 -5.74
C SER A 24 -2.82 -5.80 -5.85
N GLU A 25 -3.06 -6.44 -6.99
CA GLU A 25 -2.54 -7.78 -7.31
C GLU A 25 -1.00 -7.85 -7.29
N GLN A 26 -0.35 -6.68 -7.28
CA GLN A 26 1.10 -6.53 -7.24
C GLN A 26 1.60 -6.04 -5.87
N GLY A 27 0.74 -6.07 -4.83
CA GLY A 27 1.06 -5.61 -3.48
C GLY A 27 1.08 -4.09 -3.34
N ASN A 28 1.44 -3.59 -2.16
CA ASN A 28 1.65 -2.16 -1.92
C ASN A 28 3.14 -1.90 -1.69
N TYR A 29 3.64 -0.75 -2.13
CA TYR A 29 4.98 -0.33 -1.73
C TYR A 29 5.00 0.11 -0.26
N ALA A 30 6.18 0.07 0.34
CA ALA A 30 6.39 0.58 1.68
C ALA A 30 5.94 2.05 1.74
N ALA A 31 5.17 2.38 2.77
CA ALA A 31 4.83 3.76 3.04
C ALA A 31 6.09 4.52 3.44
N GLN A 32 6.25 5.75 2.96
CA GLN A 32 7.38 6.60 3.34
C GLN A 32 6.86 7.86 4.03
N ILE A 33 7.47 8.20 5.16
CA ILE A 33 7.24 9.47 5.84
C ILE A 33 7.86 10.59 5.02
N ASP A 34 7.06 11.61 4.73
CA ASP A 34 7.38 12.76 3.88
C ASP A 34 7.20 14.07 4.67
N GLY A 35 7.67 14.03 5.92
CA GLY A 35 7.65 15.16 6.85
C GLY A 35 6.42 15.22 7.73
N GLU A 36 6.17 16.41 8.25
CA GLU A 36 5.15 16.67 9.26
C GLU A 36 4.35 17.93 8.93
N THR A 37 3.11 17.96 9.37
CA THR A 37 2.25 19.14 9.32
C THR A 37 1.46 19.25 10.62
N ARG A 38 0.58 20.25 10.72
CA ARG A 38 -0.43 20.35 11.77
C ARG A 38 -1.83 20.41 11.17
N ASP A 39 -2.81 19.91 11.92
CA ASP A 39 -4.21 20.14 11.61
C ASP A 39 -4.65 21.56 12.01
N GLU A 40 -5.91 21.91 11.76
CA GLU A 40 -6.49 23.22 12.10
C GLU A 40 -6.48 23.51 13.60
N ALA A 41 -6.35 22.48 14.43
CA ALA A 41 -6.27 22.61 15.88
C ALA A 41 -4.84 22.61 16.43
N GLY A 42 -3.83 22.55 15.54
CA GLY A 42 -2.43 22.52 15.93
C GLY A 42 -1.89 21.15 16.32
N MET A 43 -2.67 20.08 16.18
CA MET A 43 -2.22 18.71 16.46
C MET A 43 -1.19 18.28 15.40
N ARG A 44 -0.16 17.56 15.85
CA ARG A 44 0.90 17.07 14.96
C ARG A 44 0.33 15.98 14.05
N CYS A 45 0.66 16.08 12.77
CA CYS A 45 0.34 15.09 11.77
C CYS A 45 1.60 14.67 11.03
N VAL A 46 1.74 13.38 10.76
CA VAL A 46 2.81 12.84 9.94
C VAL A 46 2.31 12.74 8.50
N ILE A 47 3.05 13.28 7.54
CA ILE A 47 2.75 13.09 6.13
C ILE A 47 3.32 11.74 5.69
N VAL A 48 2.48 10.93 5.05
CA VAL A 48 2.85 9.61 4.54
C VAL A 48 2.50 9.53 3.06
N ASN A 49 3.49 9.13 2.27
CA ASN A 49 3.32 8.78 0.87
C ASN A 49 3.17 7.27 0.74
N TRP A 50 2.24 6.86 -0.12
CA TRP A 50 1.95 5.47 -0.46
C TRP A 50 1.91 5.34 -1.97
N ASP A 51 2.59 4.34 -2.51
CA ASP A 51 2.49 4.00 -3.93
C ASP A 51 1.90 2.59 -4.05
N ARG A 52 0.88 2.46 -4.89
CA ARG A 52 0.17 1.20 -5.14
C ARG A 52 0.16 0.91 -6.64
N PRO A 53 0.81 -0.15 -7.13
CA PRO A 53 0.74 -0.52 -8.53
C PRO A 53 -0.70 -0.77 -8.97
N LEU A 54 -1.08 -0.19 -10.10
CA LEU A 54 -2.37 -0.44 -10.76
C LEU A 54 -2.19 -1.46 -11.88
N THR A 55 -1.16 -1.26 -12.71
CA THR A 55 -0.83 -2.11 -13.86
C THR A 55 0.67 -2.37 -13.86
N ARG A 56 1.21 -3.00 -14.91
CA ARG A 56 2.66 -3.20 -15.04
C ARG A 56 3.43 -1.87 -15.11
N ASP A 57 2.79 -0.83 -15.65
CA ASP A 57 3.45 0.43 -16.00
C ASP A 57 2.96 1.63 -15.17
N LEU A 58 1.93 1.46 -14.33
CA LEU A 58 1.30 2.54 -13.59
C LEU A 58 1.19 2.23 -12.09
N VAL A 59 1.33 3.26 -11.28
CA VAL A 59 1.07 3.24 -9.84
C VAL A 59 0.16 4.42 -9.45
N VAL A 60 -0.68 4.26 -8.44
CA VAL A 60 -1.31 5.38 -7.72
C VAL A 60 -0.37 5.82 -6.62
N ARG A 61 -0.01 7.10 -6.62
CA ARG A 61 0.56 7.78 -5.47
C ARG A 61 -0.53 8.44 -4.66
N LEU A 62 -0.63 8.06 -3.39
CA LEU A 62 -1.47 8.68 -2.37
C LEU A 62 -0.58 9.39 -1.36
N ARG A 63 -0.86 10.67 -1.09
CA ARG A 63 -0.26 11.42 0.01
C ARG A 63 -1.34 11.68 1.04
N SER A 64 -1.09 11.32 2.29
CA SER A 64 -2.03 11.49 3.39
C SER A 64 -1.38 12.13 4.61
N ALA A 65 -2.13 12.91 5.38
CA ALA A 65 -1.74 13.29 6.74
C ALA A 65 -2.34 12.28 7.73
N SER A 66 -1.50 11.69 8.59
CA SER A 66 -1.91 10.87 9.72
C SER A 66 -1.79 11.70 11.00
N CYS A 67 -2.92 12.08 11.57
CA CYS A 67 -3.03 12.96 12.74
C CYS A 67 -3.54 12.18 13.95
N GLU A 68 -3.21 12.62 15.17
CA GLU A 68 -3.83 12.06 16.37
C GLU A 68 -5.35 12.37 16.39
N SER A 69 -6.17 11.36 16.70
CA SER A 69 -7.61 11.54 16.86
C SER A 69 -7.93 12.25 18.18
N LYS A 70 -8.75 13.29 18.09
CA LYS A 70 -9.30 13.95 19.28
C LYS A 70 -10.44 13.18 19.93
N GLN A 71 -11.16 12.40 19.12
CA GLN A 71 -12.36 11.68 19.53
C GLN A 71 -11.99 10.36 20.22
N HIS A 72 -10.88 9.76 19.79
CA HIS A 72 -10.41 8.47 20.28
C HIS A 72 -8.93 8.56 20.66
N PRO A 73 -8.59 8.68 21.95
CA PRO A 73 -7.20 8.68 22.39
C PRO A 73 -6.45 7.45 21.84
N PHE A 74 -5.20 7.66 21.42
CA PHE A 74 -4.30 6.66 20.81
C PHE A 74 -4.66 6.23 19.38
N TRP A 75 -5.73 6.76 18.80
CA TRP A 75 -6.06 6.50 17.39
C TRP A 75 -5.42 7.53 16.50
N MET A 76 -5.12 7.13 15.27
CA MET A 76 -4.68 8.03 14.22
C MET A 76 -5.79 8.18 13.18
N GLU A 77 -6.13 9.40 12.83
CA GLU A 77 -7.02 9.74 11.74
C GLU A 77 -6.20 10.09 10.49
N SER A 78 -6.53 9.46 9.36
CA SER A 78 -5.86 9.74 8.09
C SER A 78 -6.73 10.62 7.21
N ARG A 79 -6.15 11.70 6.68
CA ARG A 79 -6.77 12.58 5.69
C ARG A 79 -5.99 12.52 4.37
N GLU A 80 -6.67 12.22 3.28
CA GLU A 80 -6.08 12.32 1.94
C GLU A 80 -5.73 13.79 1.63
N ILE A 81 -4.49 14.02 1.18
CA ILE A 81 -4.02 15.31 0.71
C ILE A 81 -4.08 15.36 -0.81
N SER A 82 -3.58 14.30 -1.45
CA SER A 82 -3.55 14.22 -2.91
C SER A 82 -3.48 12.78 -3.38
N ARG A 83 -4.04 12.53 -4.56
CA ARG A 83 -3.96 11.25 -5.28
C ARG A 83 -3.60 11.52 -6.73
N SER A 84 -2.65 10.75 -7.26
CA SER A 84 -2.24 10.86 -8.66
C SER A 84 -1.86 9.50 -9.22
N VAL A 85 -2.04 9.31 -10.53
CA VAL A 85 -1.49 8.16 -11.25
C VAL A 85 -0.19 8.59 -11.89
N ILE A 86 0.89 7.86 -11.63
CA ILE A 86 2.22 8.13 -12.18
C ILE A 86 2.76 6.88 -12.89
N PRO A 87 3.66 7.03 -13.87
CA PRO A 87 4.41 5.89 -14.40
C PRO A 87 5.15 5.15 -13.28
N ARG A 88 5.13 3.82 -13.30
CA ARG A 88 5.77 2.97 -12.28
C ARG A 88 7.27 3.27 -12.14
N GLY A 89 7.95 3.59 -13.24
CA GLY A 89 9.36 4.01 -13.23
C GLY A 89 9.64 5.27 -12.41
N ASN A 90 8.63 6.10 -12.18
CA ASN A 90 8.73 7.35 -11.40
C ASN A 90 8.36 7.14 -9.91
N SER A 91 8.04 5.92 -9.52
CA SER A 91 7.85 5.58 -8.12
C SER A 91 9.20 5.52 -7.41
N VAL A 92 9.38 6.37 -6.39
CA VAL A 92 10.55 6.37 -5.50
C VAL A 92 10.34 5.46 -4.29
N LEU A 93 9.09 5.04 -4.06
CA LEU A 93 8.73 4.07 -3.04
C LEU A 93 8.93 2.70 -3.67
N LYS A 94 9.94 1.94 -3.25
CA LYS A 94 10.11 0.56 -3.69
C LYS A 94 10.37 -0.30 -2.46
N ASP A 95 9.84 -1.51 -2.52
CA ASP A 95 10.06 -2.68 -1.65
C ASP A 95 10.45 -2.40 -0.19
N VAL A 96 9.62 -2.86 0.75
CA VAL A 96 10.07 -3.06 2.14
C VAL A 96 11.29 -4.00 2.05
N PRO A 97 12.50 -3.59 2.50
CA PRO A 97 13.58 -4.56 2.64
C PRO A 97 13.06 -5.66 3.57
N ASP A 98 13.15 -6.92 3.14
CA ASP A 98 12.83 -8.05 3.99
C ASP A 98 13.61 -7.91 5.31
N PRO A 99 12.95 -7.75 6.48
CA PRO A 99 13.67 -7.64 7.74
C PRO A 99 14.35 -8.96 8.14
N LEU A 100 14.20 -10.04 7.36
CA LEU A 100 14.81 -11.34 7.57
C LEU A 100 15.63 -11.82 6.35
N GLY A 101 16.35 -10.91 5.68
CA GLY A 101 17.38 -11.30 4.72
C GLY A 101 18.49 -12.14 5.35
N GLN A 102 18.27 -13.46 5.46
CA GLN A 102 19.23 -14.54 5.65
C GLN A 102 18.78 -15.78 4.88
#